data_AF-A0A7L2GEX1-F1
#
_entry.id   AF-A0A7L2GEX1-F1
#
_cell.length_a   1.000
_cell.length_b   1.000
_cell.length_c   1.000
_cell.angle_alpha   90.00
_cell.angle_beta   90.00
_cell.angle_gamma   90.00
#
_symmetry.space_group_name_H-M   'P 1'
#
loop_
_entity.id
_entity.type
_entity.pdbx_description
1 polymer ?
#
loop_
_entity_poly.entity_id
_entity_poly.type
_entity_poly.pdbx_seq_one_letter_code
_entity_poly.pdbx_strand_id
1 'polypeptide(L)'
;QGLVEAVAAERLLRDGPNELRPPRGTPECVKFGRQLAGGLQCLMWVAAAICLIAYGVQEGEGDRGSSDNLYLAIALIAVVVVTGCFGYYQEFKSTNIIASFKNLVPQQATVIREGDKLQINANELVVGDLVEIKGGDRVPADIRIISAQGCKV
;
A
#
# COMPACT_ATOMS: atom_id res chain seq x y z
N GLN A 1 39.90 -0.98 -10.38
CA GLN A 1 38.95 -0.52 -11.44
C GLN A 1 37.57 -0.43 -10.82
N GLY A 2 36.66 0.41 -11.32
CA GLY A 2 35.38 0.65 -10.65
C GLY A 2 35.49 1.60 -9.45
N LEU A 3 34.46 1.66 -8.60
CA LEU A 3 34.42 2.55 -7.44
C LEU A 3 35.23 1.99 -6.26
N VAL A 4 35.71 2.87 -5.38
CA VAL A 4 36.32 2.51 -4.09
C VAL A 4 35.22 2.25 -3.06
N GLU A 5 35.36 1.23 -2.23
CA GLU A 5 34.30 0.80 -1.30
C GLU A 5 33.94 1.91 -0.30
N ALA A 6 34.94 2.66 0.18
CA ALA A 6 34.73 3.82 1.05
C ALA A 6 33.89 4.92 0.38
N VAL A 7 34.13 5.18 -0.91
CA VAL A 7 33.36 6.18 -1.68
C VAL A 7 31.95 5.68 -1.96
N ALA A 8 31.77 4.37 -2.15
CA ALA A 8 30.46 3.78 -2.31
C ALA A 8 29.63 3.92 -1.02
N ALA A 9 30.25 3.61 0.13
CA ALA A 9 29.61 3.78 1.44
C ALA A 9 29.26 5.25 1.73
N GLU A 10 30.14 6.20 1.39
CA GLU A 10 29.86 7.63 1.54
C GLU A 10 28.67 8.07 0.68
N ARG A 11 28.60 7.63 -0.58
CA ARG A 11 27.48 7.94 -1.48
C ARG A 11 26.18 7.30 -1.02
N LEU A 12 26.24 6.08 -0.50
CA LEU A 12 25.07 5.38 0.04
C LEU A 12 24.48 6.14 1.23
N LEU A 13 25.32 6.67 2.11
CA LEU A 13 24.88 7.50 3.24
C LEU A 13 24.32 8.85 2.78
N ARG A 14 24.88 9.43 1.71
CA ARG A 14 24.45 10.73 1.17
C ARG A 14 23.13 10.65 0.40
N ASP A 15 23.03 9.68 -0.52
CA ASP A 15 21.94 9.58 -1.49
C ASP A 15 20.82 8.64 -1.00
N GLY A 16 21.13 7.77 -0.05
CA GLY A 16 20.23 6.74 0.45
C GLY A 16 20.28 5.44 -0.38
N PRO A 17 19.59 4.39 0.08
CA PRO A 17 19.53 3.11 -0.63
C PRO A 17 18.85 3.25 -1.99
N ASN A 18 19.26 2.42 -2.95
CA ASN A 18 18.63 2.28 -4.25
C ASN A 18 17.32 1.49 -4.15
N GLU A 19 16.34 2.10 -3.48
CA GLU A 19 14.99 1.58 -3.33
C GLU A 19 13.96 2.69 -3.47
N LEU A 20 12.80 2.32 -4.03
CA LEU A 20 11.68 3.25 -4.10
C LEU A 20 11.09 3.43 -2.71
N ARG A 21 11.11 4.68 -2.21
CA ARG A 21 10.43 5.01 -0.95
C ARG A 21 8.95 4.57 -1.05
N PRO A 22 8.48 3.71 -0.13
CA PRO A 22 7.10 3.29 -0.17
C PRO A 22 6.21 4.52 0.01
N PRO A 23 5.13 4.65 -0.77
CA PRO A 23 4.19 5.75 -0.59
C PRO A 23 3.64 5.72 0.83
N ARG A 24 3.39 6.89 1.43
CA ARG A 24 2.77 6.98 2.75
C ARG A 24 1.44 6.23 2.73
N GLY A 25 1.33 5.17 3.53
CA GLY A 25 0.10 4.44 3.70
C GLY A 25 -0.98 5.35 4.31
N THR A 26 -2.22 5.23 3.84
CA THR A 26 -3.35 5.84 4.52
C THR A 26 -3.58 5.13 5.87
N PRO A 27 -3.91 5.85 6.95
CA PRO A 27 -4.21 5.22 8.23
C PRO A 27 -5.38 4.23 8.11
N GLU A 28 -5.31 3.10 8.80
CA GLU A 28 -6.34 2.05 8.73
C GLU A 28 -7.74 2.57 9.14
N CYS A 29 -7.82 3.48 10.12
CA CYS A 29 -9.08 4.12 10.50
C CYS A 29 -9.70 4.95 9.36
N VAL A 30 -8.88 5.58 8.52
CA VAL A 30 -9.35 6.37 7.37
C VAL A 30 -9.87 5.44 6.27
N LYS A 31 -9.22 4.30 6.03
CA LYS A 31 -9.71 3.28 5.09
C LYS A 31 -11.05 2.71 5.54
N PHE A 32 -11.17 2.38 6.83
CA PHE A 32 -12.42 1.91 7.40
C PHE A 32 -13.54 2.96 7.30
N GLY A 33 -13.27 4.22 7.64
CA GLY A 33 -14.23 5.31 7.52
C GLY A 33 -14.69 5.52 6.07
N ARG A 34 -13.81 5.34 5.09
CA ARG A 34 -14.15 5.40 3.67
C ARG A 34 -15.11 4.28 3.25
N GLN A 35 -14.96 3.09 3.81
CA GLN A 35 -15.85 1.96 3.53
C GLN A 35 -17.27 2.17 4.09
N LEU A 36 -17.40 2.95 5.17
CA LEU A 36 -18.70 3.34 5.73
C LEU A 36 -19.38 4.49 4.97
N ALA A 37 -18.65 5.19 4.09
CA ALA A 37 -19.13 6.34 3.31
C ALA A 37 -19.35 6.00 1.82
N GLY A 38 -19.51 4.72 1.48
CA GLY A 38 -19.85 4.28 0.12
C GLY A 38 -21.24 4.75 -0.34
N GLY A 39 -21.49 4.72 -1.65
CA GLY A 39 -22.75 5.23 -2.22
C GLY A 39 -24.01 4.59 -1.61
N LEU A 40 -24.03 3.26 -1.43
CA LEU A 40 -25.15 2.55 -0.81
C LEU A 40 -25.22 2.80 0.70
N GLN A 41 -24.08 2.88 1.38
CA GLN A 41 -23.98 3.11 2.81
C GLN A 41 -24.49 4.50 3.19
N CYS A 42 -24.23 5.52 2.37
CA CYS A 42 -24.80 6.85 2.53
C CYS A 42 -26.34 6.83 2.47
N LEU A 43 -26.92 6.07 1.54
CA LEU A 43 -28.38 5.90 1.47
C LEU A 43 -28.93 5.24 2.74
N MET A 44 -28.24 4.23 3.26
CA MET A 44 -28.62 3.54 4.49
C MET A 44 -28.49 4.44 5.74
N TRP A 45 -27.47 5.29 5.79
CA TRP A 45 -27.32 6.31 6.84
C TRP A 45 -28.46 7.32 6.81
N VAL A 46 -28.83 7.80 5.63
CA VAL A 46 -29.97 8.72 5.46
C VAL A 46 -31.27 8.03 5.88
N ALA A 47 -31.50 6.78 5.47
CA ALA A 47 -32.67 6.02 5.88
C ALA A 47 -32.72 5.83 7.41
N ALA A 48 -31.61 5.45 8.04
CA ALA A 48 -31.53 5.31 9.50
C ALA A 48 -31.79 6.64 10.23
N ALA A 49 -31.27 7.75 9.69
CA ALA A 49 -31.51 9.09 10.23
C ALA A 49 -32.99 9.50 10.14
N ILE A 50 -33.65 9.21 9.01
CA ILE A 50 -35.10 9.45 8.84
C ILE A 50 -35.90 8.63 9.85
N CYS A 51 -35.58 7.34 10.05
CA CYS A 51 -36.26 6.50 11.05
C CYS A 51 -36.08 7.01 12.49
N LEU A 52 -34.88 7.50 12.83
CA LEU A 52 -34.61 8.12 14.13
C LEU A 52 -35.39 9.42 14.34
N ILE A 53 -35.48 10.28 13.33
CA ILE A 53 -36.26 11.51 13.39
C ILE A 53 -37.75 11.19 13.53
N ALA A 54 -38.26 10.23 12.75
CA ALA A 54 -39.66 9.80 12.82
C ALA A 54 -40.03 9.26 14.22
N TYR A 55 -39.14 8.48 14.84
CA TYR A 55 -39.31 8.04 16.22
C TYR A 55 -39.36 9.21 17.21
N GLY A 56 -38.46 10.19 17.08
CA GLY A 56 -38.44 11.38 17.93
C GLY A 56 -39.69 12.27 17.82
N VAL A 57 -40.28 12.37 16.63
CA VAL A 57 -41.55 13.09 16.42
C VAL A 57 -42.73 12.34 17.02
N GLN A 58 -42.81 11.02 16.84
CA GLN A 58 -43.89 10.18 17.39
C GLN A 58 -43.92 10.19 18.92
N GLU A 59 -42.77 10.11 19.59
CA GLU A 59 -42.73 10.24 21.06
C GLU A 59 -43.22 11.62 21.55
N GLY A 60 -42.98 12.68 20.76
CA GLY A 60 -43.39 14.05 21.09
C GLY A 60 -44.90 14.31 20.97
N GLU A 61 -45.59 13.59 20.08
CA GLU A 61 -47.05 13.71 19.89
C GLU A 61 -47.87 12.88 20.89
N GLY A 62 -47.21 12.13 21.79
CA GLY A 62 -47.87 11.32 22.83
C GLY A 62 -48.58 10.08 22.29
N ASP A 63 -48.45 9.81 20.98
CA ASP A 63 -48.84 8.54 20.39
C ASP A 63 -47.79 7.51 20.77
N ARG A 64 -48.20 6.40 21.40
CA ARG A 64 -47.30 5.26 21.65
C ARG A 64 -47.09 4.51 20.34
N GLY A 65 -46.56 5.22 19.35
CA GLY A 65 -46.12 4.66 18.08
C GLY A 65 -45.17 3.51 18.40
N SER A 66 -45.47 2.36 17.79
CA SER A 66 -44.70 1.13 17.96
C SER A 66 -43.20 1.41 17.85
N SER A 67 -42.40 0.80 18.72
CA SER A 67 -40.93 0.86 18.74
C SER A 67 -40.26 0.37 17.44
N ASP A 68 -41.05 -0.01 16.43
CA ASP A 68 -40.65 -0.47 15.10
C ASP A 68 -39.67 0.48 14.40
N ASN A 69 -39.89 1.80 14.50
CA ASN A 69 -38.98 2.79 13.89
C ASN A 69 -37.59 2.79 14.53
N LEU A 70 -37.51 2.57 15.85
CA LEU A 70 -36.25 2.44 16.58
C LEU A 70 -35.54 1.13 16.22
N TYR A 71 -36.27 0.01 16.21
CA TYR A 71 -35.72 -1.29 15.79
C TYR A 71 -35.20 -1.25 14.35
N LEU A 72 -35.94 -0.59 13.45
CA LEU A 72 -35.54 -0.43 12.05
C LEU A 72 -34.27 0.41 11.92
N ALA A 73 -34.17 1.54 12.63
CA ALA A 73 -32.96 2.36 12.63
C ALA A 73 -31.73 1.58 13.14
N ILE A 74 -31.87 0.85 14.26
CA ILE A 74 -30.79 0.02 14.81
C ILE A 74 -30.40 -1.09 13.83
N ALA A 75 -31.37 -1.75 13.19
CA ALA A 75 -31.11 -2.78 12.19
C ALA A 75 -30.35 -2.22 10.98
N LEU A 76 -30.73 -1.04 10.48
CA LEU A 76 -30.05 -0.37 9.37
C LEU A 76 -28.60 -0.02 9.73
N ILE A 77 -28.36 0.53 10.91
CA ILE A 77 -27.00 0.83 11.40
C ILE A 77 -26.17 -0.45 11.51
N ALA A 78 -26.74 -1.52 12.08
CA ALA A 78 -26.06 -2.81 12.19
C ALA A 78 -25.66 -3.37 10.81
N VAL A 79 -26.55 -3.30 9.82
CA VAL A 79 -26.25 -3.72 8.44
C VAL A 79 -25.10 -2.90 7.84
N VAL A 80 -25.08 -1.58 8.03
CA VAL A 80 -24.01 -0.71 7.53
C VAL A 80 -22.67 -1.04 8.18
N VAL A 81 -22.65 -1.28 9.49
CA VAL A 81 -21.42 -1.65 10.22
C VAL A 81 -20.90 -3.01 9.74
N VAL A 82 -21.77 -4.03 9.63
CA VAL A 82 -21.38 -5.37 9.17
C VAL A 82 -20.83 -5.32 7.75
N THR A 83 -21.55 -4.67 6.83
CA THR A 83 -21.09 -4.53 5.43
C THR A 83 -19.82 -3.71 5.32
N GLY A 84 -19.65 -2.68 6.16
CA GLY A 84 -18.41 -1.91 6.31
C GLY A 84 -17.22 -2.78 6.74
N CYS A 85 -17.40 -3.59 7.79
CA CYS A 85 -16.40 -4.53 8.27
C CYS A 85 -16.00 -5.57 7.21
N PHE A 86 -16.97 -6.14 6.50
CA PHE A 86 -16.70 -7.09 5.40
C PHE A 86 -15.92 -6.44 4.26
N GLY A 87 -16.28 -5.21 3.87
CA GLY A 87 -15.56 -4.47 2.84
C GLY A 87 -14.13 -4.15 3.24
N TYR A 88 -13.92 -3.67 4.46
CA TYR A 88 -12.58 -3.41 5.00
C TYR A 88 -11.73 -4.68 5.04
N TYR A 89 -12.30 -5.82 5.48
CA TYR A 89 -11.59 -7.09 5.50
C TYR A 89 -11.15 -7.55 4.10
N GLN A 90 -12.00 -7.35 3.07
CA GLN A 90 -11.65 -7.66 1.68
C GLN A 90 -10.52 -6.75 1.16
N GLU A 91 -10.57 -5.45 1.47
CA GLU A 91 -9.53 -4.48 1.08
C GLU A 91 -8.19 -4.76 1.78
N PHE A 92 -8.22 -5.09 3.07
CA PHE A 92 -7.05 -5.46 3.85
C PHE A 92 -6.38 -6.73 3.29
N LYS A 93 -7.17 -7.76 2.98
CA LYS A 93 -6.67 -9.00 2.39
C LYS A 93 -6.02 -8.76 1.02
N SER A 94 -6.64 -7.93 0.17
CA SER A 94 -6.09 -7.57 -1.14
C SER A 94 -4.74 -6.85 -1.02
N THR A 95 -4.65 -5.89 -0.11
CA THR A 95 -3.43 -5.08 0.10
C THR A 95 -2.26 -5.92 0.62
N ASN A 96 -2.49 -6.87 1.54
CA ASN A 96 -1.45 -7.72 2.09
C ASN A 96 -0.80 -8.65 1.05
N ILE A 97 -1.56 -9.14 0.06
CA ILE A 97 -1.02 -10.03 -0.97
C ILE A 97 0.06 -9.30 -1.78
N ILE A 98 -0.19 -8.05 -2.18
CA ILE A 98 0.76 -7.23 -2.96
C ILE A 98 2.01 -6.91 -2.15
N ALA A 99 1.87 -6.64 -0.85
CA ALA A 99 3.01 -6.39 0.03
C ALA A 99 3.94 -7.61 0.14
N SER A 100 3.37 -8.82 0.22
CA SER A 100 4.13 -10.07 0.28
C SER A 100 4.96 -10.32 -1.00
N PHE A 101 4.47 -9.93 -2.17
CA PHE A 101 5.24 -10.06 -3.42
C PHE A 101 6.47 -9.15 -3.48
N LYS A 102 6.43 -7.97 -2.87
CA LYS A 102 7.59 -7.05 -2.85
C LYS A 102 8.78 -7.60 -2.06
N ASN A 103 8.53 -8.42 -1.04
CA ASN A 103 9.56 -8.93 -0.14
C ASN A 103 10.18 -10.27 -0.60
N LEU A 104 9.63 -10.91 -1.63
CA LEU A 104 10.01 -12.27 -2.04
C LEU A 104 11.17 -12.35 -3.03
N VAL A 105 11.63 -11.24 -3.60
CA VAL A 105 12.76 -11.25 -4.54
C VAL A 105 13.79 -10.20 -4.12
N PRO A 106 14.73 -10.55 -3.21
CA PRO A 106 15.91 -9.73 -3.02
C PRO A 106 16.66 -9.67 -4.36
N GLN A 107 16.65 -8.51 -4.99
CA GLN A 107 17.40 -8.31 -6.21
C GLN A 107 18.86 -8.17 -5.82
N GLN A 108 19.70 -9.09 -6.26
CA GLN A 108 21.14 -8.96 -6.16
C GLN A 108 21.69 -8.38 -7.46
N ALA A 109 22.75 -7.59 -7.35
CA ALA A 109 23.45 -7.01 -8.49
C ALA A 109 24.94 -7.42 -8.42
N THR A 110 25.52 -7.71 -9.59
CA THR A 110 26.96 -7.95 -9.69
C THR A 110 27.65 -6.63 -10.01
N VAL A 111 28.50 -6.15 -9.10
CA VAL A 111 29.25 -4.90 -9.27
C VAL A 111 30.75 -5.15 -9.32
N ILE A 112 31.48 -4.23 -9.92
CA ILE A 112 32.93 -4.20 -9.94
C ILE A 112 33.38 -3.00 -9.10
N ARG A 113 33.97 -3.27 -7.93
CA ARG A 113 34.53 -2.27 -7.02
C ARG A 113 35.97 -2.65 -6.70
N GLU A 114 36.85 -1.66 -6.68
CA GLU A 114 38.31 -1.80 -6.50
C GLU A 114 39.04 -2.75 -7.49
N GLY A 115 38.33 -3.35 -8.44
CA GLY A 115 38.84 -4.31 -9.42
C GLY A 115 38.23 -5.70 -9.27
N ASP A 116 37.56 -5.95 -8.14
CA ASP A 116 36.95 -7.22 -7.82
C ASP A 116 35.46 -7.24 -8.17
N LYS A 117 35.00 -8.42 -8.60
CA LYS A 117 33.57 -8.68 -8.86
C LYS A 117 32.90 -9.12 -7.57
N LEU A 118 31.90 -8.37 -7.13
CA LEU A 118 31.16 -8.58 -5.90
C LEU A 118 29.66 -8.72 -6.21
N GLN A 119 28.97 -9.64 -5.55
CA GLN A 119 27.51 -9.65 -5.52
C GLN A 119 27.04 -8.88 -4.28
N ILE A 120 26.28 -7.81 -4.52
CA ILE A 120 25.72 -6.97 -3.47
C ILE A 120 24.20 -6.91 -3.60
N ASN A 121 23.52 -6.45 -2.55
CA ASN A 121 22.09 -6.18 -2.66
C ASN A 121 21.86 -4.99 -3.60
N ALA A 122 20.79 -5.05 -4.41
CA ALA A 122 20.49 -3.96 -5.34
C ALA A 122 20.23 -2.63 -4.63
N ASN A 123 19.84 -2.66 -3.35
CA ASN A 123 19.61 -1.47 -2.52
C ASN A 123 20.92 -0.76 -2.12
N GLU A 124 22.07 -1.43 -2.23
CA GLU A 124 23.41 -0.90 -1.91
C GLU A 124 24.15 -0.34 -3.14
N LEU A 125 23.53 -0.43 -4.33
CA LEU A 125 24.03 0.19 -5.54
C LEU A 125 24.01 1.71 -5.41
N VAL A 126 25.09 2.35 -5.84
CA VAL A 126 25.20 3.81 -5.85
C VAL A 126 25.51 4.34 -7.24
N VAL A 127 25.22 5.62 -7.45
CA VAL A 127 25.51 6.31 -8.71
C VAL A 127 27.02 6.26 -8.97
N GLY A 128 27.40 5.71 -10.14
CA GLY A 128 28.79 5.57 -10.57
C GLY A 128 29.39 4.18 -10.36
N ASP A 129 28.66 3.23 -9.77
CA ASP A 129 29.08 1.83 -9.74
C ASP A 129 29.18 1.25 -11.16
N LEU A 130 30.15 0.35 -11.35
CA LEU A 130 30.27 -0.45 -12.56
C LEU A 130 29.53 -1.76 -12.35
N VAL A 131 28.45 -1.98 -13.09
CA VAL A 131 27.57 -3.14 -12.94
C VAL A 131 27.76 -4.10 -14.12
N GLU A 132 27.84 -5.40 -13.83
CA GLU A 132 27.81 -6.47 -14.83
C GLU A 132 26.44 -7.14 -14.81
N ILE A 133 25.81 -7.26 -15.98
CA ILE A 133 24.48 -7.89 -16.15
C ILE A 133 24.64 -9.08 -17.08
N LYS A 134 24.12 -10.25 -16.67
CA LYS A 134 24.09 -11.46 -17.49
C LYS A 134 22.68 -11.75 -18.01
N GLY A 135 22.59 -12.57 -19.06
CA GLY A 135 21.30 -13.00 -19.60
C GLY A 135 20.50 -13.77 -18.54
N GLY A 136 19.31 -13.26 -18.22
CA GLY A 136 18.45 -13.79 -17.15
C GLY A 136 18.41 -12.93 -15.89
N ASP A 137 19.35 -12.01 -15.72
CA ASP A 137 19.35 -11.07 -14.61
C ASP A 137 18.36 -9.92 -14.89
N ARG A 138 17.69 -9.45 -13.83
CA ARG A 138 16.86 -8.24 -13.90
C ARG A 138 17.76 -7.02 -13.74
N VAL A 139 17.56 -6.01 -14.59
CA VAL A 139 18.33 -4.75 -14.53
C VAL A 139 18.10 -4.07 -13.17
N PRO A 140 19.15 -3.84 -12.36
CA PRO A 140 18.99 -3.44 -10.95
C PRO A 140 18.83 -1.93 -10.74
N ALA A 141 19.21 -1.11 -11.71
CA ALA A 141 19.08 0.35 -11.72
C ALA A 141 19.12 0.86 -13.17
N ASP A 142 18.80 2.13 -13.39
CA ASP A 142 19.02 2.78 -14.68
C ASP A 142 20.52 2.91 -14.94
N ILE A 143 21.03 2.19 -15.95
CA ILE A 143 22.46 2.05 -16.23
C ILE A 143 22.79 2.58 -17.63
N ARG A 144 23.95 3.23 -17.74
CA ARG A 144 24.56 3.57 -19.03
C ARG A 144 25.49 2.45 -19.49
N ILE A 145 25.16 1.81 -20.61
CA ILE A 145 25.96 0.73 -21.19
C ILE A 145 27.27 1.31 -21.73
N ILE A 146 28.40 0.76 -21.26
CA ILE A 146 29.75 1.12 -21.72
C ILE A 146 30.39 0.02 -22.60
N SER A 147 29.95 -1.22 -22.44
CA SER A 147 30.39 -2.39 -23.20
C SER A 147 29.26 -3.41 -23.21
N ALA A 148 29.01 -4.05 -24.35
CA ALA A 148 27.96 -5.04 -24.50
C ALA A 148 28.35 -6.09 -25.54
N GLN A 149 28.02 -7.34 -25.26
CA GLN A 149 28.21 -8.46 -26.19
C GLN A 149 26.91 -9.25 -26.29
N GLY A 150 26.22 -9.17 -27.44
CA GLY A 150 24.95 -9.87 -27.65
C GLY A 150 23.83 -9.44 -26.69
N CYS A 151 23.94 -8.25 -26.08
CA CYS A 151 22.94 -7.75 -25.12
C CYS A 151 21.61 -7.49 -25.81
N LYS A 152 20.55 -8.12 -25.29
CA LYS A 152 19.15 -7.89 -25.64
C LYS A 152 18.37 -7.71 -24.35
N VAL A 153 17.57 -6.66 -24.28
CA VAL A 153 16.76 -6.29 -23.11
C VAL A 153 15.29 -6.46 -23.41
#